data_AF-A0A524IN38-F1
#
_entry.id   AF-A0A524IN38-F1
#
_cell.length_a   1.000
_cell.length_b   1.000
_cell.length_c   1.000
_cell.angle_alpha   90.00
_cell.angle_beta   90.00
_cell.angle_gamma   90.00
#
_symmetry.space_group_name_H-M   'P 1'
#
loop_
_entity.id
_entity.type
_entity.pdbx_description
1 polymer ?
#
loop_
_entity_poly.entity_id
_entity_poly.type
_entity_poly.pdbx_seq_one_letter_code
_entity_poly.pdbx_strand_id
1 'polypeptide(L)'
;MDYCGGLTDDVAEILLGGPMMGGCQPDLEAPVIKGTTGIVALTHAETKPRESYPCIKCGRCLDACPVFLNPQGLGALAQAGRYEAMEQSGLLDCMLCGCCSYVCPSNIPLSQLFALGKAGLRRQKAQAA
;
A
#
# COMPACT_ATOMS: atom_id res chain seq x y z
N MET A 1 0.72 24.74 1.59
CA MET A 1 -0.74 24.56 1.75
C MET A 1 -1.48 25.90 1.73
N ASP A 2 -0.97 26.92 2.42
CA ASP A 2 -1.60 28.25 2.52
C ASP A 2 -1.91 28.92 1.17
N TYR A 3 -1.04 28.73 0.18
CA TYR A 3 -1.28 29.19 -1.19
C TYR A 3 -2.59 28.65 -1.79
N CYS A 4 -3.03 27.47 -1.36
CA CYS A 4 -4.27 26.83 -1.79
C CYS A 4 -5.47 27.12 -0.87
N GLY A 5 -5.32 28.02 0.11
CA GLY A 5 -6.38 28.34 1.09
C GLY A 5 -6.32 27.55 2.40
N GLY A 6 -5.24 26.80 2.65
CA GLY A 6 -5.04 26.04 3.89
C GLY A 6 -5.64 24.63 3.86
N LEU A 7 -5.67 23.98 5.03
CA LEU A 7 -6.28 22.66 5.23
C LEU A 7 -7.58 22.81 6.01
N THR A 8 -8.55 21.93 5.76
CA THR A 8 -9.76 21.82 6.60
C THR A 8 -9.47 21.02 7.86
N ASP A 9 -10.26 21.24 8.92
CA ASP A 9 -10.06 20.60 10.23
C ASP A 9 -10.26 19.07 10.20
N ASP A 10 -10.94 18.55 9.18
CA ASP A 10 -11.27 17.13 9.02
C ASP A 10 -10.27 16.35 8.14
N VAL A 11 -9.17 16.99 7.72
CA VAL A 11 -8.08 16.33 7.00
C VAL A 11 -7.44 15.27 7.90
N ALA A 12 -7.42 14.03 7.40
CA ALA A 12 -6.90 12.87 8.11
C ALA A 12 -5.51 12.44 7.61
N GLU A 13 -5.28 12.54 6.29
CA GLU A 13 -4.05 12.05 5.65
C GLU A 13 -3.60 12.99 4.53
N ILE A 14 -2.28 13.10 4.37
CA ILE A 14 -1.64 13.90 3.33
C ILE A 14 -0.69 13.03 2.54
N LEU A 15 -0.88 13.00 1.23
CA LEU A 15 -0.15 12.16 0.29
C LEU A 15 0.63 13.03 -0.69
N LEU A 16 1.93 12.75 -0.84
CA LEU A 16 2.74 13.30 -1.92
C LEU A 16 2.60 12.38 -3.14
N GLY A 17 1.98 12.89 -4.21
CA GLY A 17 1.62 12.15 -5.41
C GLY A 17 0.11 12.08 -5.61
N GLY A 18 -0.41 10.88 -5.91
CA GLY A 18 -1.84 10.63 -6.09
C GLY A 18 -2.47 9.81 -4.97
N PRO A 19 -3.81 9.64 -4.96
CA PRO A 19 -4.53 9.00 -3.85
C PRO A 19 -4.21 7.51 -3.64
N MET A 20 -3.73 6.82 -4.67
CA MET A 20 -3.47 5.37 -4.61
C MET A 20 -1.99 5.03 -4.33
N MET A 21 -1.06 5.78 -4.90
CA MET A 21 0.38 5.50 -4.86
C MET A 21 1.20 6.61 -4.18
N GLY A 22 0.53 7.67 -3.73
CA GLY A 22 1.20 8.77 -3.04
C GLY A 22 1.78 8.32 -1.70
N GLY A 23 2.94 8.84 -1.36
CA GLY A 23 3.57 8.57 -0.08
C GLY A 23 2.91 9.40 1.02
N CYS A 24 2.43 8.74 2.08
CA CYS A 24 1.91 9.41 3.26
C CYS A 24 3.01 10.24 3.93
N GLN A 25 2.74 11.53 4.17
CA GLN A 25 3.67 12.43 4.82
C GLN A 25 3.38 12.54 6.31
N PRO A 26 4.38 12.26 7.16
CA PRO A 26 4.26 12.46 8.60
C PRO A 26 4.48 13.93 9.01
N ASP A 27 5.12 14.72 8.16
CA ASP A 27 5.53 16.08 8.45
C ASP A 27 5.09 17.02 7.32
N LEU A 28 4.41 18.10 7.69
CA LEU A 28 3.92 19.14 6.79
C LEU A 28 5.02 20.09 6.31
N GLU A 29 6.12 20.17 7.05
CA GLU A 29 7.27 21.00 6.73
C GLU A 29 8.26 20.28 5.80
N ALA A 30 7.96 19.03 5.44
CA ALA A 30 8.77 18.27 4.49
C ALA A 30 8.80 18.98 3.12
N PRO A 31 9.98 19.13 2.49
CA PRO A 31 10.09 19.84 1.23
C PRO A 31 9.45 19.04 0.09
N VAL A 32 8.84 19.76 -0.86
CA VAL A 32 8.46 19.17 -2.15
C VAL A 32 9.72 18.91 -2.97
N ILE A 33 9.79 17.74 -3.60
CA ILE A 33 10.92 17.35 -4.45
C ILE A 33 10.50 17.34 -5.92
N LYS A 34 11.46 17.29 -6.84
CA LYS A 34 11.19 17.24 -8.29
C LYS A 34 10.20 16.12 -8.69
N GLY A 35 10.18 15.02 -7.96
CA GLY A 35 9.27 13.89 -8.20
C GLY A 35 7.84 14.10 -7.69
N THR A 36 7.56 15.17 -6.95
CA THR A 36 6.22 15.46 -6.42
C THR A 36 5.32 15.95 -7.56
N THR A 37 4.42 15.08 -8.02
CA THR A 37 3.47 15.41 -9.08
C THR A 37 2.20 16.11 -8.57
N GLY A 38 1.93 15.99 -7.27
CA GLY A 38 0.76 16.57 -6.61
C GLY A 38 0.82 16.36 -5.11
N ILE A 39 -0.09 17.02 -4.40
CA ILE A 39 -0.33 16.81 -2.98
C ILE A 39 -1.83 16.59 -2.83
N VAL A 40 -2.21 15.49 -2.16
CA VAL A 40 -3.60 15.14 -1.91
C VAL A 40 -3.82 15.16 -0.41
N ALA A 41 -4.79 15.97 0.04
CA ALA A 41 -5.29 15.95 1.41
C ALA A 41 -6.62 15.19 1.41
N LEU A 42 -6.69 14.10 2.17
CA LEU A 42 -7.87 13.25 2.29
C LEU A 42 -8.53 13.46 3.65
N THR A 43 -9.85 13.59 3.65
CA THR A 43 -10.65 13.69 4.86
C THR A 43 -10.84 12.33 5.54
N HIS A 44 -11.37 12.33 6.77
CA HIS A 44 -11.79 11.11 7.44
C HIS A 44 -12.82 10.26 6.66
N ALA A 45 -13.67 10.89 5.85
CA ALA A 45 -14.67 10.19 5.05
C ALA A 45 -14.09 9.50 3.81
N GLU A 46 -12.94 9.99 3.32
CA GLU A 46 -12.26 9.49 2.13
C GLU A 46 -11.15 8.47 2.47
N THR A 47 -10.84 8.33 3.76
CA THR A 47 -9.84 7.39 4.26
C THR A 47 -10.50 6.13 4.81
N LYS A 48 -9.76 5.03 4.78
CA LYS A 48 -10.20 3.78 5.41
C LYS A 48 -9.88 3.78 6.91
N PRO A 49 -10.60 2.97 7.72
CA PRO A 49 -10.23 2.75 9.11
C PRO A 49 -8.76 2.37 9.26
N ARG A 50 -8.13 2.67 10.39
CA ARG A 50 -6.75 2.23 10.65
C ARG A 50 -6.66 0.77 11.13
N GLU A 51 -7.75 0.25 11.67
CA GLU A 51 -7.79 -1.10 12.24
C GLU A 51 -7.87 -2.15 11.14
N SER A 52 -6.98 -3.15 11.20
CA SER A 52 -7.00 -4.31 10.33
C SER A 52 -7.57 -5.50 11.10
N TYR A 53 -8.45 -6.24 10.45
CA TYR A 53 -9.06 -7.46 10.98
C TYR A 53 -8.47 -8.71 10.32
N PRO A 54 -8.68 -9.90 10.89
CA PRO A 54 -8.32 -11.15 10.25
C PRO A 54 -8.98 -11.32 8.87
N CYS A 55 -8.26 -11.97 7.96
CA CYS A 55 -8.77 -12.25 6.62
C CYS A 55 -9.95 -13.23 6.67
N ILE A 56 -11.10 -12.81 6.15
CA ILE A 56 -12.32 -13.64 6.04
C ILE A 56 -12.40 -14.46 4.74
N LYS A 57 -11.33 -14.44 3.92
CA LYS A 57 -11.23 -15.19 2.65
C LYS A 57 -12.36 -14.92 1.65
N CYS A 58 -12.81 -13.67 1.57
CA CYS A 58 -13.95 -13.26 0.72
C CYS A 58 -13.68 -13.20 -0.79
N GLY A 59 -12.44 -13.37 -1.26
CA GLY A 59 -12.12 -13.38 -2.70
C GLY A 59 -12.03 -12.02 -3.39
N ARG A 60 -12.62 -10.93 -2.85
CA ARG A 60 -12.66 -9.60 -3.52
C ARG A 60 -11.31 -9.07 -4.01
N CYS A 61 -10.23 -9.38 -3.31
CA CYS A 61 -8.89 -8.95 -3.70
C CYS A 61 -8.37 -9.65 -4.96
N LEU A 62 -8.85 -10.85 -5.28
CA LEU A 62 -8.54 -11.54 -6.53
C LEU A 62 -9.20 -10.81 -7.70
N ASP A 63 -10.49 -10.49 -7.59
CA ASP A 63 -11.25 -9.78 -8.63
C ASP A 63 -10.69 -8.39 -8.93
N ALA A 64 -10.21 -7.69 -7.90
CA ALA A 64 -9.65 -6.34 -8.04
C ALA A 64 -8.21 -6.30 -8.54
N CYS A 65 -7.53 -7.45 -8.69
CA CYS A 65 -6.12 -7.47 -9.08
C CYS A 65 -5.96 -7.28 -10.60
N PRO A 66 -5.36 -6.18 -11.09
CA PRO A 66 -5.24 -5.92 -12.52
C PRO A 66 -4.24 -6.84 -13.25
N VAL A 67 -3.38 -7.54 -12.49
CA VAL A 67 -2.37 -8.47 -13.00
C VAL A 67 -2.65 -9.92 -12.60
N PHE A 68 -3.89 -10.22 -12.17
CA PHE A 68 -4.38 -11.58 -11.91
C PHE A 68 -3.55 -12.40 -10.91
N LEU A 69 -2.91 -11.73 -9.95
CA LEU A 69 -2.27 -12.41 -8.82
C LEU A 69 -3.33 -12.96 -7.84
N ASN A 70 -2.88 -13.75 -6.86
CA ASN A 70 -3.68 -14.13 -5.71
C ASN A 70 -3.22 -13.34 -4.46
N PRO A 71 -3.77 -12.13 -4.20
CA PRO A 71 -3.33 -11.31 -3.08
C PRO A 71 -3.67 -11.93 -1.72
N GLN A 72 -4.70 -12.75 -1.64
CA GLN A 72 -5.05 -13.46 -0.40
C GLN A 72 -3.93 -14.43 -0.01
N GLY A 73 -3.46 -15.25 -0.96
CA GLY A 73 -2.37 -16.18 -0.74
C GLY A 73 -1.05 -15.47 -0.45
N LEU A 74 -0.69 -14.49 -1.28
CA LEU A 74 0.50 -13.66 -1.07
C LEU A 74 0.48 -12.93 0.28
N GLY A 75 -0.69 -12.45 0.72
CA GLY A 75 -0.86 -11.80 2.01
C GLY A 75 -0.58 -12.74 3.18
N ALA A 76 -1.05 -13.98 3.11
CA ALA A 76 -0.76 -15.00 4.12
C ALA A 76 0.73 -15.36 4.17
N LEU A 77 1.37 -15.49 3.00
CA LEU A 77 2.81 -15.74 2.91
C LEU A 77 3.63 -14.56 3.46
N ALA A 78 3.20 -13.32 3.19
CA ALA A 78 3.83 -12.10 3.70
C ALA A 78 3.77 -12.03 5.23
N GLN A 79 2.62 -12.32 5.82
CA GLN A 79 2.45 -12.38 7.27
C GLN A 79 3.32 -13.47 7.91
N ALA A 80 3.56 -14.58 7.21
CA ALA A 80 4.45 -15.65 7.64
C ALA A 80 5.95 -15.38 7.34
N GLY A 81 6.29 -14.25 6.71
CA GLY A 81 7.67 -13.90 6.34
C GLY A 81 8.30 -14.87 5.33
N ARG A 82 7.50 -15.53 4.49
CA ARG A 82 7.96 -16.57 3.54
C ARG A 82 8.29 -15.95 2.17
N TYR A 83 9.32 -15.12 2.09
CA TYR A 83 9.59 -14.31 0.90
C TYR A 83 9.93 -15.13 -0.36
N GLU A 84 10.64 -16.24 -0.23
CA GLU A 84 10.96 -17.13 -1.36
C GLU A 84 9.70 -17.78 -1.93
N ALA A 85 8.77 -18.19 -1.07
CA ALA A 85 7.47 -18.71 -1.50
C ALA A 85 6.59 -17.61 -2.12
N MET A 86 6.71 -16.37 -1.66
CA MET A 86 6.04 -15.24 -2.31
C MET A 86 6.59 -15.00 -3.72
N GLU A 87 7.91 -15.10 -3.92
CA GLU A 87 8.52 -15.01 -5.25
C GLU A 87 7.96 -16.09 -6.19
N GLN A 88 7.92 -17.35 -5.73
CA GLN A 88 7.34 -18.45 -6.49
C GLN A 88 5.84 -18.25 -6.80
N SER A 89 5.15 -17.46 -5.99
CA SER A 89 3.74 -17.11 -6.16
C SER A 89 3.51 -15.82 -6.96
N GLY A 90 4.54 -15.30 -7.66
CA GLY A 90 4.42 -14.15 -8.56
C GLY A 90 4.52 -12.78 -7.87
N LEU A 91 5.11 -12.69 -6.67
CA LEU A 91 5.26 -11.40 -5.97
C LEU A 91 5.94 -10.33 -6.85
N LEU A 92 6.92 -10.72 -7.67
CA LEU A 92 7.67 -9.79 -8.49
C LEU A 92 6.82 -9.08 -9.55
N ASP A 93 5.73 -9.71 -10.00
CA ASP A 93 4.79 -9.14 -10.97
C ASP A 93 3.87 -8.07 -10.37
N CYS A 94 3.77 -8.01 -9.03
CA CYS A 94 2.92 -7.05 -8.36
C CYS A 94 3.41 -5.60 -8.57
N MET A 95 2.62 -4.76 -9.24
CA MET A 95 2.98 -3.35 -9.47
C MET A 95 2.67 -2.39 -8.31
N LEU A 96 2.32 -2.91 -7.13
CA LEU A 96 2.03 -2.13 -5.91
C LEU A 96 0.91 -1.08 -6.06
N CYS A 97 -0.10 -1.37 -6.89
CA CYS A 97 -1.21 -0.43 -7.16
C CYS A 97 -2.19 -0.22 -6.00
N GLY A 98 -2.23 -1.11 -4.99
CA GLY A 98 -3.09 -0.95 -3.81
C GLY A 98 -4.56 -1.36 -3.97
N CYS A 99 -5.02 -1.75 -5.17
CA CYS A 99 -6.43 -2.13 -5.40
C CYS A 99 -6.92 -3.22 -4.44
N CYS A 100 -6.10 -4.24 -4.17
CA CYS A 100 -6.43 -5.33 -3.27
C CYS A 100 -6.64 -4.88 -1.82
N SER A 101 -5.82 -3.93 -1.33
CA SER A 101 -5.97 -3.32 0.00
C SER A 101 -7.25 -2.47 0.05
N TYR A 102 -7.51 -1.72 -1.01
CA TYR A 102 -8.67 -0.83 -1.11
C TYR A 102 -10.01 -1.57 -1.17
N VAL A 103 -10.08 -2.77 -1.74
CA VAL A 103 -11.36 -3.55 -1.73
C VAL A 103 -11.50 -4.47 -0.53
N CYS A 104 -10.44 -4.66 0.27
CA CYS A 104 -10.46 -5.58 1.39
C CYS A 104 -11.43 -5.11 2.49
N PRO A 105 -12.46 -5.91 2.86
CA PRO A 105 -13.38 -5.57 3.95
C PRO A 105 -12.70 -5.70 5.33
N SER A 106 -11.72 -6.61 5.45
CA SER A 106 -10.89 -6.74 6.65
C SER A 106 -9.80 -5.67 6.77
N ASN A 107 -9.74 -4.74 5.80
CA ASN A 107 -8.79 -3.63 5.80
C ASN A 107 -7.30 -4.04 5.91
N ILE A 108 -6.93 -5.14 5.25
CA ILE A 108 -5.55 -5.65 5.28
C ILE A 108 -4.68 -4.81 4.32
N PRO A 109 -3.53 -4.27 4.77
CA PRO A 109 -2.64 -3.45 3.94
C PRO A 109 -1.75 -4.31 3.01
N LEU A 110 -2.38 -5.06 2.10
CA LEU A 110 -1.72 -6.04 1.22
C LEU A 110 -0.60 -5.42 0.37
N SER A 111 -0.82 -4.26 -0.23
CA SER A 111 0.20 -3.54 -1.00
C SER A 111 1.45 -3.22 -0.20
N GLN A 112 1.30 -2.80 1.06
CA GLN A 112 2.42 -2.49 1.95
C GLN A 112 3.17 -3.77 2.33
N LEU A 113 2.43 -4.86 2.63
CA LEU A 113 3.01 -6.18 2.87
C LEU A 113 3.82 -6.68 1.65
N PHE A 114 3.34 -6.44 0.44
CA PHE A 114 4.04 -6.84 -0.79
C PHE A 114 5.27 -5.97 -1.05
N ALA A 115 5.21 -4.66 -0.79
CA ALA A 115 6.37 -3.78 -0.87
C ALA A 115 7.48 -4.24 0.10
N LEU A 116 7.10 -4.58 1.35
CA LEU A 116 8.01 -5.16 2.33
C LEU A 116 8.55 -6.51 1.88
N GLY A 117 7.71 -7.38 1.33
CA GLY A 117 8.13 -8.68 0.79
C GLY A 117 9.16 -8.53 -0.35
N LYS A 118 8.94 -7.58 -1.28
CA LYS A 118 9.89 -7.29 -2.36
C LYS A 118 11.23 -6.78 -1.82
N ALA A 119 11.20 -5.91 -0.82
CA ALA A 119 12.41 -5.41 -0.16
C ALA A 119 13.13 -6.53 0.61
N GLY A 120 12.40 -7.39 1.32
CA GLY A 120 12.91 -8.54 2.06
C GLY A 120 13.61 -9.54 1.13
N LEU A 121 12.97 -9.91 0.03
CA LEU A 121 13.53 -10.80 -0.98
C LEU A 121 14.83 -10.25 -1.58
N ARG A 122 14.88 -8.94 -1.90
CA ARG A 122 16.11 -8.29 -2.38
C ARG A 122 17.24 -8.36 -1.36
N ARG A 123 16.94 -8.15 -0.08
CA ARG A 123 17.93 -8.24 1.01
C ARG A 123 18.46 -9.66 1.16
N GLN A 124 17.60 -10.67 1.14
CA GLN A 124 18.01 -12.08 1.23
C GLN A 124 18.92 -12.47 0.05
N LYS A 125 18.56 -12.09 -1.18
CA LYS A 125 19.38 -12.37 -2.37
C LYS A 125 20.74 -11.69 -2.32
N ALA A 126 20.80 -10.46 -1.83
CA ALA A 126 22.05 -9.73 -1.65
C ALA A 126 22.97 -10.33 -0.57
N GLN A 127 22.41 -11.03 0.44
CA GLN A 127 23.19 -11.72 1.47
C GLN A 127 23.68 -13.11 1.04
N ALA A 128 23.05 -13.71 0.04
CA ALA A 128 23.40 -15.02 -0.50
C ALA A 128 24.41 -14.98 -1.66
N ALA A 129 24.74 -13.78 -2.15
CA ALA A 129 25.73 -13.52 -3.20
C ALA A 129 27.08 -13.12 -2.58
#